data_AF-G1KC88-F1
#
_entry.id   AF-G1KC88-F1
#
_cell.length_a   1.000
_cell.length_b   1.000
_cell.length_c   1.000
_cell.angle_alpha   90.00
_cell.angle_beta   90.00
_cell.angle_gamma   90.00
#
_symmetry.space_group_name_H-M   'P 1'
#
loop_
_entity.id
_entity.type
_entity.pdbx_description
1 polymer ?
#
loop_
_entity_poly.entity_id
_entity_poly.type
_entity_poly.pdbx_seq_one_letter_code
_entity_poly.pdbx_strand_id
1 'polypeptide(L)'
;MFARVFCWVSSAEQENLLGQLAKKRYEDNWASLHRGAKECAKAGELVDSEVVMLSAHWEKRRSSLLDLQEQLQQIPVFLADLESTTATLIQLEANFKEMEDHLLYLEKLCGQYELERYKHMQVLQLEKYKKTKRKELEVFKGELDAEHAKKVLDMEQTQQMKLKERQKFFEEAFQQDMEQYLSTGYLQIAERREPIGSMSSMEVNVDMLEQMDLVDMSDQEALDVFLNSGGEDSAMPSPMLGSDSSNCQNEISLKVPPRSELKVNFSSLPSTWTDSAGQDTSEGESPVIQSDEEDVQVDTALVAVNTEIKENSRNP
;
A
#
# COMPACT_ATOMS: atom_id res chain seq x y z
N MET A 1 -38.74 149.56 14.93
CA MET A 1 -38.57 148.59 13.81
C MET A 1 -37.37 147.67 14.01
N PHE A 2 -36.17 148.19 14.32
CA PHE A 2 -34.95 147.38 14.47
C PHE A 2 -35.05 146.20 15.46
N ALA A 3 -35.63 146.36 16.65
CA ALA A 3 -35.74 145.27 17.63
C ALA A 3 -36.62 144.09 17.18
N ARG A 4 -37.67 144.35 16.39
CA ARG A 4 -38.53 143.30 15.81
C ARG A 4 -37.83 142.52 14.70
N VAL A 5 -37.05 143.22 13.88
CA VAL A 5 -36.22 142.59 12.84
C VAL A 5 -35.12 141.74 13.47
N PHE A 6 -34.47 142.23 14.52
CA PHE A 6 -33.42 141.48 15.22
C PHE A 6 -33.94 140.20 15.89
N CYS A 7 -35.12 140.28 16.53
CA CYS A 7 -35.76 139.11 17.15
C CYS A 7 -36.23 138.09 16.10
N TRP A 8 -36.72 138.55 14.93
CA TRP A 8 -37.08 137.67 13.82
C TRP A 8 -35.86 136.99 13.19
N VAL A 9 -34.77 137.73 12.97
CA VAL A 9 -33.50 137.16 12.48
C VAL A 9 -32.94 136.13 13.46
N SER A 10 -32.93 136.44 14.76
CA SER A 10 -32.48 135.51 15.80
C SER A 10 -33.35 134.26 15.91
N SER A 11 -34.67 134.38 15.76
CA SER A 11 -35.60 133.23 15.73
C SER A 11 -35.40 132.38 14.47
N ALA A 12 -35.24 132.99 13.31
CA ALA A 12 -34.97 132.29 12.05
C ALA A 12 -33.60 131.59 12.07
N GLU A 13 -32.60 132.19 12.71
CA GLU A 13 -31.27 131.58 12.90
C GLU A 13 -31.33 130.40 13.88
N GLN A 14 -32.14 130.49 14.94
CA GLN A 14 -32.34 129.40 15.90
C GLN A 14 -33.17 128.24 15.31
N GLU A 15 -34.18 128.52 14.49
CA GLU A 15 -34.91 127.50 13.71
C GLU A 15 -34.01 126.82 12.67
N ASN A 16 -33.11 127.57 12.02
CA ASN A 16 -32.11 127.01 11.11
C ASN A 16 -31.14 126.07 11.86
N LEU A 17 -30.64 126.48 13.03
CA LEU A 17 -29.80 125.64 13.88
C LEU A 17 -30.51 124.37 14.36
N LEU A 18 -31.78 124.46 14.75
CA LEU A 18 -32.61 123.30 15.12
C LEU A 18 -32.84 122.37 13.93
N GLY A 19 -33.10 122.92 12.73
CA GLY A 19 -33.22 122.16 11.49
C GLY A 19 -31.93 121.43 11.11
N GLN A 20 -30.78 122.10 11.24
CA GLN A 20 -29.47 121.48 11.00
C GLN A 20 -29.15 120.40 12.04
N LEU A 21 -29.49 120.60 13.31
CA LEU A 21 -29.32 119.59 14.37
C LEU A 21 -30.22 118.37 14.13
N ALA A 22 -31.48 118.58 13.73
CA ALA A 22 -32.41 117.50 13.40
C ALA A 22 -31.95 116.70 12.17
N LYS A 23 -31.47 117.39 11.13
CA LYS A 23 -30.86 116.76 9.95
C LYS A 23 -29.64 115.94 10.33
N LYS A 24 -28.70 116.51 11.10
CA LYS A 24 -27.51 115.80 11.57
C LYS A 24 -27.87 114.56 12.41
N ARG A 25 -28.83 114.68 13.34
CA ARG A 25 -29.33 113.53 14.13
C ARG A 25 -29.91 112.43 13.24
N TYR A 26 -30.68 112.80 12.22
CA TYR A 26 -31.23 111.83 11.27
C TYR A 26 -30.11 111.15 10.47
N GLU A 27 -29.15 111.91 9.95
CA GLU A 27 -27.97 111.38 9.24
C GLU A 27 -27.17 110.42 10.13
N ASP A 28 -26.91 110.80 11.38
CA ASP A 28 -26.20 109.97 12.36
C ASP A 28 -26.97 108.68 12.68
N ASN A 29 -28.29 108.78 12.90
CA ASN A 29 -29.16 107.63 13.14
C ASN A 29 -29.24 106.69 11.93
N TRP A 30 -29.34 107.25 10.73
CA TRP A 30 -29.36 106.48 9.48
C TRP A 30 -28.04 105.76 9.26
N ALA A 31 -26.91 106.44 9.49
CA ALA A 31 -25.59 105.84 9.41
C ALA A 31 -25.38 104.72 10.45
N SER A 32 -25.89 104.91 11.67
CA SER A 32 -25.88 103.87 12.71
C SER A 32 -26.73 102.66 12.31
N LEU A 33 -27.94 102.89 11.81
CA LEU A 33 -28.83 101.82 11.36
C LEU A 33 -28.22 101.02 10.20
N HIS A 34 -27.64 101.69 9.19
CA HIS A 34 -26.97 101.01 8.08
C HIS A 34 -25.74 100.22 8.51
N ARG A 35 -24.98 100.75 9.48
CA ARG A 35 -23.87 100.00 10.09
C ARG A 35 -24.38 98.75 10.79
N GLY A 36 -25.42 98.87 11.60
CA GLY A 36 -26.07 97.74 12.26
C GLY A 36 -26.60 96.70 11.26
N ALA A 37 -27.27 97.14 10.19
CA ALA A 37 -27.75 96.26 9.14
C ALA A 37 -26.61 95.51 8.44
N LYS A 38 -25.47 96.17 8.19
CA LYS A 38 -24.27 95.55 7.60
C LYS A 38 -23.61 94.54 8.55
N GLU A 39 -23.57 94.84 9.84
CA GLU A 39 -23.07 93.91 10.87
C GLU A 39 -23.98 92.69 11.01
N CYS A 40 -25.30 92.89 11.02
CA CYS A 40 -26.29 91.81 11.00
C CYS A 40 -26.16 90.93 9.75
N ALA A 41 -25.97 91.53 8.57
CA ALA A 41 -25.76 90.77 7.33
C ALA A 41 -24.50 89.89 7.41
N LYS A 42 -23.38 90.43 7.90
CA LYS A 42 -22.14 89.65 8.10
C LYS A 42 -22.32 88.53 9.13
N ALA A 43 -23.02 88.79 10.23
CA ALA A 43 -23.34 87.76 11.20
C ALA A 43 -24.22 86.65 10.59
N GLY A 44 -25.17 87.04 9.74
CA GLY A 44 -25.98 86.11 8.95
C GLY A 44 -25.15 85.24 8.00
N GLU A 45 -24.21 85.84 7.26
CA GLU A 45 -23.29 85.11 6.37
C GLU A 45 -22.41 84.11 7.15
N LEU A 46 -21.93 84.48 8.34
CA LEU A 46 -21.16 83.57 9.19
C LEU A 46 -22.00 82.37 9.64
N VAL A 47 -23.20 82.61 10.16
CA VAL A 47 -24.10 81.52 10.59
C VAL A 47 -24.49 80.63 9.42
N ASP A 48 -24.78 81.21 8.23
CA ASP A 48 -25.06 80.42 7.02
C ASP A 48 -23.88 79.52 6.65
N SER A 49 -22.65 80.04 6.71
CA SER A 49 -21.44 79.25 6.46
C SER A 49 -21.26 78.09 7.45
N GLU A 50 -21.56 78.32 8.74
CA GLU A 50 -21.53 77.27 9.77
C GLU A 50 -22.60 76.20 9.55
N VAL A 51 -23.83 76.61 9.16
CA VAL A 51 -24.93 75.69 8.84
C VAL A 51 -24.57 74.83 7.63
N VAL A 52 -24.01 75.43 6.57
CA VAL A 52 -23.56 74.68 5.39
C VAL A 52 -22.49 73.66 5.77
N MET A 53 -21.47 74.08 6.54
CA MET A 53 -20.42 73.18 7.01
C MET A 53 -20.96 72.03 7.87
N LEU A 54 -21.89 72.32 8.78
CA LEU A 54 -22.53 71.31 9.62
C LEU A 54 -23.37 70.33 8.79
N SER A 55 -24.10 70.84 7.79
CA SER A 55 -24.90 70.01 6.89
C SER A 55 -24.03 69.06 6.06
N ALA A 56 -22.90 69.54 5.53
CA ALA A 56 -21.93 68.73 4.81
C ALA A 56 -21.31 67.65 5.71
N HIS A 57 -20.99 67.99 6.95
CA HIS A 57 -20.48 67.04 7.93
C HIS A 57 -21.52 65.97 8.28
N TRP A 58 -22.78 66.36 8.50
CA TRP A 58 -23.87 65.42 8.76
C TRP A 58 -24.10 64.48 7.59
N GLU A 59 -24.09 65.02 6.37
CA GLU A 59 -24.29 64.25 5.14
C GLU A 59 -23.19 63.20 4.94
N LYS A 60 -21.93 63.56 5.18
CA LYS A 60 -20.81 62.62 5.16
C LYS A 60 -20.97 61.52 6.21
N ARG A 61 -21.41 61.86 7.42
CA ARG A 61 -21.63 60.86 8.47
C ARG A 61 -22.79 59.94 8.13
N ARG A 62 -23.85 60.47 7.53
CA ARG A 62 -25.00 59.72 7.04
C ARG A 62 -24.61 58.75 5.93
N SER A 63 -23.80 59.18 4.96
CA SER A 63 -23.32 58.29 3.90
C SER A 63 -22.46 57.15 4.47
N SER A 64 -21.51 57.44 5.35
CA SER A 64 -20.70 56.38 6.00
C SER A 64 -21.53 55.40 6.83
N LEU A 65 -22.63 55.86 7.44
CA LEU A 65 -23.54 54.97 8.18
C LEU A 65 -24.37 54.08 7.23
N LEU A 66 -24.78 54.58 6.07
CA LEU A 66 -25.44 53.78 5.04
C LEU A 66 -24.50 52.73 4.47
N ASP A 67 -23.24 53.07 4.20
CA ASP A 67 -22.23 52.12 3.74
C ASP A 67 -22.04 50.98 4.77
N LEU A 68 -21.93 51.33 6.06
CA LEU A 68 -21.84 50.34 7.13
C LEU A 68 -23.10 49.47 7.22
N GLN A 69 -24.28 50.06 7.08
CA GLN A 69 -25.55 49.33 7.08
C GLN A 69 -25.60 48.34 5.91
N GLU A 70 -25.14 48.73 4.72
CA GLU A 70 -25.05 47.84 3.57
C GLU A 70 -24.11 46.66 3.87
N GLN A 71 -22.94 46.91 4.45
CA GLN A 71 -22.02 45.83 4.84
C GLN A 71 -22.64 44.88 5.87
N LEU A 72 -23.35 45.42 6.87
CA LEU A 72 -24.06 44.61 7.87
C LEU A 72 -25.16 43.75 7.24
N GLN A 73 -25.83 44.25 6.20
CA GLN A 73 -26.84 43.49 5.46
C GLN A 73 -26.25 42.32 4.66
N GLN A 74 -24.94 42.30 4.38
CA GLN A 74 -24.29 41.18 3.68
C GLN A 74 -23.89 40.03 4.61
N ILE A 75 -23.83 40.25 5.93
CA ILE A 75 -23.43 39.22 6.91
C ILE A 75 -24.29 37.95 6.80
N PRO A 76 -25.63 38.00 6.67
CA PRO A 76 -26.44 36.79 6.51
C PRO A 76 -26.14 36.01 5.23
N VAL A 77 -25.79 36.70 4.14
CA VAL A 77 -25.39 36.05 2.87
C VAL A 77 -24.08 35.29 3.07
N PHE A 78 -23.10 35.95 3.69
CA PHE A 78 -21.83 35.30 4.04
C PHE A 78 -22.01 34.11 4.98
N LEU A 79 -22.92 34.22 5.97
CA LEU A 79 -23.26 33.09 6.85
C LEU A 79 -23.88 31.93 6.07
N ALA A 80 -24.80 32.20 5.14
CA ALA A 80 -25.39 31.15 4.31
C ALA A 80 -24.34 30.45 3.43
N ASP A 81 -23.37 31.19 2.88
CA ASP A 81 -22.25 30.62 2.12
C ASP A 81 -21.35 29.76 3.02
N LEU A 82 -21.08 30.21 4.25
CA LEU A 82 -20.34 29.43 5.25
C LEU A 82 -21.09 28.14 5.65
N GLU A 83 -22.40 28.22 5.84
CA GLU A 83 -23.24 27.05 6.13
C GLU A 83 -23.23 26.06 4.95
N SER A 84 -23.32 26.56 3.72
CA SER A 84 -23.23 25.75 2.50
C SER A 84 -21.88 25.05 2.36
N THR A 85 -20.77 25.77 2.56
CA THR A 85 -19.42 25.17 2.54
C THR A 85 -19.21 24.17 3.67
N THR A 86 -19.80 24.42 4.85
CA THR A 86 -19.77 23.46 5.96
C THR A 86 -20.55 22.19 5.61
N ALA A 87 -21.72 22.31 4.96
CA ALA A 87 -22.51 21.17 4.52
C ALA A 87 -21.79 20.33 3.45
N THR A 88 -21.10 20.97 2.50
CA THR A 88 -20.32 20.23 1.50
C THR A 88 -19.11 19.52 2.11
N LEU A 89 -18.47 20.11 3.12
CA LEU A 89 -17.40 19.45 3.88
C LEU A 89 -17.93 18.19 4.60
N ILE A 90 -19.06 18.29 5.29
CA ILE A 90 -19.68 17.14 5.97
C ILE A 90 -20.02 16.02 4.96
N GLN A 91 -20.55 16.37 3.79
CA GLN A 91 -20.82 15.39 2.74
C GLN A 91 -19.53 14.72 2.23
N LEU A 92 -18.46 15.49 2.05
CA LEU A 92 -17.18 14.97 1.61
C LEU A 92 -16.56 14.03 2.66
N GLU A 93 -16.68 14.36 3.95
CA GLU A 93 -16.26 13.49 5.06
C GLU A 93 -17.01 12.14 5.03
N ALA A 94 -18.33 12.17 4.81
CA ALA A 94 -19.12 10.95 4.66
C ALA A 94 -18.67 10.10 3.46
N ASN A 95 -18.35 10.74 2.32
CA ASN A 95 -17.84 10.04 1.14
C ASN A 95 -16.46 9.40 1.39
N PHE A 96 -15.58 10.09 2.13
CA PHE A 96 -14.29 9.52 2.53
C PHE A 96 -14.45 8.31 3.44
N LYS A 97 -15.36 8.39 4.43
CA LYS A 97 -15.72 7.28 5.32
C LYS A 97 -16.17 6.05 4.53
N GLU A 98 -17.02 6.23 3.52
CA GLU A 98 -17.49 5.16 2.65
C GLU A 98 -16.35 4.56 1.80
N MET A 99 -15.47 5.41 1.25
CA MET A 99 -14.31 4.94 0.49
C MET A 99 -13.34 4.13 1.36
N GLU A 100 -13.10 4.55 2.60
CA GLU A 100 -12.30 3.78 3.57
C GLU A 100 -12.91 2.40 3.83
N ASP A 101 -14.23 2.32 4.01
CA ASP A 101 -14.92 1.05 4.24
C ASP A 101 -14.82 0.13 3.01
N HIS A 102 -14.92 0.68 1.78
CA HIS A 102 -14.69 -0.07 0.54
C HIS A 102 -13.23 -0.54 0.39
N LEU A 103 -12.25 0.28 0.78
CA LEU A 103 -10.84 -0.08 0.70
C LEU A 103 -10.50 -1.22 1.68
N LEU A 104 -11.03 -1.15 2.91
CA LEU A 104 -10.91 -2.24 3.89
C LEU A 104 -11.54 -3.54 3.38
N TYR A 105 -12.70 -3.45 2.73
CA TYR A 105 -13.31 -4.62 2.11
C TYR A 105 -12.46 -5.20 0.98
N LEU A 106 -11.87 -4.35 0.13
CA LEU A 106 -10.96 -4.79 -0.93
C LEU A 106 -9.71 -5.47 -0.36
N GLU A 107 -9.10 -4.91 0.69
CA GLU A 107 -7.96 -5.52 1.38
C GLU A 107 -8.31 -6.92 1.90
N LYS A 108 -9.48 -7.07 2.53
CA LYS A 108 -9.99 -8.37 2.98
C LYS A 108 -10.13 -9.37 1.82
N LEU A 109 -10.69 -8.95 0.70
CA LEU A 109 -10.81 -9.79 -0.49
C LEU A 109 -9.44 -10.20 -1.05
N CYS A 110 -8.51 -9.26 -1.19
CA CYS A 110 -7.15 -9.53 -1.65
C CYS A 110 -6.46 -10.58 -0.76
N GLY A 111 -6.54 -10.43 0.57
CA GLY A 111 -5.99 -11.42 1.51
C GLY A 111 -6.62 -12.80 1.36
N GLN A 112 -7.92 -12.89 1.08
CA GLN A 112 -8.59 -14.16 0.80
C GLN A 112 -8.09 -14.80 -0.50
N TYR A 113 -7.97 -14.03 -1.58
CA TYR A 113 -7.46 -14.52 -2.86
C TYR A 113 -6.01 -15.02 -2.75
N GLU A 114 -5.16 -14.30 -2.03
CA GLU A 114 -3.77 -14.71 -1.80
C GLU A 114 -3.69 -16.02 -1.02
N LEU A 115 -4.48 -16.16 0.04
CA LEU A 115 -4.55 -17.38 0.83
C LEU A 115 -5.03 -18.57 -0.01
N GLU A 116 -6.05 -18.37 -0.83
CA GLU A 116 -6.58 -19.44 -1.68
C GLU A 116 -5.59 -19.84 -2.77
N ARG A 117 -4.89 -18.88 -3.36
CA ARG A 117 -3.80 -19.12 -4.31
C ARG A 117 -2.66 -19.90 -3.66
N TYR A 118 -2.29 -19.56 -2.42
CA TYR A 118 -1.24 -20.28 -1.68
C TYR A 118 -1.64 -21.73 -1.41
N LYS A 119 -2.85 -21.97 -0.91
CA LYS A 119 -3.38 -23.34 -0.71
C LYS A 119 -3.34 -24.14 -2.01
N HIS A 120 -3.81 -23.54 -3.11
CA HIS A 120 -3.81 -24.20 -4.41
C HIS A 120 -2.40 -24.59 -4.87
N MET A 121 -1.42 -23.68 -4.70
CA MET A 121 -0.02 -23.96 -5.01
C MET A 121 0.53 -25.13 -4.19
N GLN A 122 0.23 -25.19 -2.88
CA GLN A 122 0.67 -26.28 -2.00
C GLN A 122 0.06 -27.63 -2.41
N VAL A 123 -1.24 -27.64 -2.76
CA VAL A 123 -1.91 -28.86 -3.27
C VAL A 123 -1.23 -29.36 -4.54
N LEU A 124 -0.93 -28.47 -5.50
CA LEU A 124 -0.24 -28.83 -6.73
C LEU A 124 1.18 -29.38 -6.47
N GLN A 125 1.91 -28.79 -5.53
CA GLN A 125 3.24 -29.29 -5.13
C GLN A 125 3.16 -30.70 -4.54
N LEU A 126 2.19 -30.94 -3.63
CA LEU A 126 1.96 -32.25 -3.03
C LEU A 126 1.54 -33.28 -4.08
N GLU A 127 0.67 -32.92 -5.02
CA GLU A 127 0.25 -33.82 -6.09
C GLU A 127 1.43 -34.20 -7.00
N LYS A 128 2.27 -33.23 -7.36
CA LYS A 128 3.51 -33.47 -8.11
C LYS A 128 4.44 -34.42 -7.36
N TYR A 129 4.69 -34.17 -6.07
CA TYR A 129 5.53 -35.03 -5.24
C TYR A 129 4.99 -36.46 -5.16
N LYS A 130 3.69 -36.63 -4.86
CA LYS A 130 3.02 -37.94 -4.84
C LYS A 130 3.12 -38.67 -6.18
N LYS A 131 3.01 -37.95 -7.30
CA LYS A 131 3.17 -38.53 -8.64
C LYS A 131 4.59 -39.01 -8.89
N THR A 132 5.60 -38.24 -8.50
CA THR A 132 7.02 -38.65 -8.60
C THR A 132 7.29 -39.89 -7.75
N LYS A 133 6.84 -39.90 -6.49
CA LYS A 133 7.04 -41.06 -5.60
C LYS A 133 6.37 -42.33 -6.10
N ARG A 134 5.18 -42.24 -6.67
CA ARG A 134 4.52 -43.40 -7.32
C ARG A 134 5.36 -43.96 -8.46
N LYS A 135 5.94 -43.10 -9.30
CA LYS A 135 6.82 -43.53 -10.40
C LYS A 135 8.11 -44.18 -9.90
N GLU A 136 8.75 -43.59 -8.89
CA GLU A 136 9.96 -44.15 -8.28
C GLU A 136 9.69 -45.56 -7.70
N LEU A 137 8.55 -45.73 -7.01
CA LEU A 137 8.15 -47.04 -6.48
C LEU A 137 7.88 -48.06 -7.60
N GLU A 138 7.24 -47.64 -8.70
CA GLU A 138 6.97 -48.52 -9.84
C GLU A 138 8.27 -48.97 -10.53
N VAL A 139 9.25 -48.07 -10.65
CA VAL A 139 10.59 -48.40 -11.16
C VAL A 139 11.32 -49.36 -10.22
N PHE A 140 11.38 -49.05 -8.92
CA PHE A 140 12.06 -49.91 -7.93
C PHE A 140 11.44 -51.31 -7.87
N LYS A 141 10.11 -51.40 -7.96
CA LYS A 141 9.41 -52.70 -8.06
C LYS A 141 9.86 -53.47 -9.31
N GLY A 142 9.90 -52.82 -10.47
CA GLY A 142 10.36 -53.45 -11.71
C GLY A 142 11.82 -53.89 -11.67
N GLU A 143 12.70 -53.12 -11.02
CA GLU A 143 14.11 -53.50 -10.80
C GLU A 143 14.23 -54.73 -9.91
N LEU A 144 13.46 -54.79 -8.81
CA LEU A 144 13.46 -55.93 -7.90
C LEU A 144 12.91 -57.20 -8.57
N ASP A 145 11.83 -57.07 -9.36
CA ASP A 145 11.27 -58.17 -10.14
C ASP A 145 12.29 -58.71 -11.17
N ALA A 146 13.03 -57.81 -11.85
CA ALA A 146 14.07 -58.18 -12.80
C ALA A 146 15.29 -58.82 -12.11
N GLU A 147 15.71 -58.32 -10.95
CA GLU A 147 16.78 -58.92 -10.15
C GLU A 147 16.39 -60.33 -9.70
N HIS A 148 15.16 -60.50 -9.21
CA HIS A 148 14.63 -61.80 -8.81
C HIS A 148 14.59 -62.77 -9.99
N ALA A 149 14.06 -62.36 -11.15
CA ALA A 149 14.03 -63.18 -12.36
C ALA A 149 15.44 -63.58 -12.82
N LYS A 150 16.40 -62.65 -12.77
CA LYS A 150 17.81 -62.93 -13.08
C LYS A 150 18.39 -63.96 -12.09
N LYS A 151 18.18 -63.78 -10.79
CA LYS A 151 18.69 -64.71 -9.75
C LYS A 151 18.13 -66.12 -9.92
N VAL A 152 16.85 -66.24 -10.29
CA VAL A 152 16.22 -67.52 -10.61
C VAL A 152 16.89 -68.17 -11.83
N LEU A 153 17.10 -67.41 -12.91
CA LEU A 153 17.80 -67.92 -14.10
C LEU A 153 19.25 -68.33 -13.82
N ASP A 154 20.00 -67.52 -13.08
CA ASP A 154 21.39 -67.82 -12.70
C ASP A 154 21.47 -69.08 -11.83
N MET A 155 20.52 -69.25 -10.90
CA MET A 155 20.40 -70.45 -10.07
C MET A 155 20.07 -71.69 -10.91
N GLU A 156 19.13 -71.59 -11.84
CA GLU A 156 18.77 -72.68 -12.75
C GLU A 156 19.95 -73.07 -13.66
N GLN A 157 20.66 -72.09 -14.23
CA GLN A 157 21.86 -72.34 -15.03
C GLN A 157 22.96 -73.01 -14.22
N THR A 158 23.18 -72.56 -12.98
CA THR A 158 24.15 -73.16 -12.07
C THR A 158 23.79 -74.62 -11.77
N GLN A 159 22.52 -74.91 -11.50
CA GLN A 159 22.04 -76.28 -11.31
C GLN A 159 22.24 -77.14 -12.57
N GLN A 160 21.91 -76.60 -13.76
CA GLN A 160 22.11 -77.28 -15.04
C GLN A 160 23.59 -77.57 -15.32
N MET A 161 24.51 -76.64 -15.03
CA MET A 161 25.95 -76.85 -15.17
C MET A 161 26.45 -77.98 -14.26
N LYS A 162 26.03 -78.00 -12.99
CA LYS A 162 26.37 -79.10 -12.06
C LYS A 162 25.92 -80.46 -12.56
N LEU A 163 24.70 -80.54 -13.12
CA LEU A 163 24.18 -81.78 -13.70
C LEU A 163 24.99 -82.21 -14.94
N LYS A 164 25.35 -81.27 -15.82
CA LYS A 164 26.17 -81.54 -17.01
C LYS A 164 27.60 -81.96 -16.67
N GLU A 165 28.25 -81.31 -15.72
CA GLU A 165 29.59 -81.69 -15.25
C GLU A 165 29.59 -83.09 -14.66
N ARG A 166 28.57 -83.41 -13.86
CA ARG A 166 28.37 -84.77 -13.33
C ARG A 166 28.19 -85.79 -14.45
N GLN A 167 27.37 -85.48 -15.47
CA GLN A 167 27.22 -86.34 -16.64
C GLN A 167 28.56 -86.56 -17.36
N LYS A 168 29.34 -85.50 -17.56
CA LYS A 168 30.66 -85.57 -18.20
C LYS A 168 31.64 -86.43 -17.41
N PHE A 169 31.64 -86.32 -16.08
CA PHE A 169 32.48 -87.15 -15.20
C PHE A 169 32.18 -88.64 -15.37
N PHE A 170 30.90 -89.02 -15.48
CA PHE A 170 30.52 -90.41 -15.71
C PHE A 170 30.88 -90.89 -17.12
N GLU A 171 30.69 -90.05 -18.13
CA GLU A 171 31.08 -90.36 -19.50
C GLU A 171 32.59 -90.60 -19.60
N GLU A 172 33.41 -89.76 -18.96
CA GLU A 172 34.86 -89.91 -18.94
C GLU A 172 35.31 -91.18 -18.19
N ALA A 173 34.66 -91.49 -17.07
CA ALA A 173 34.92 -92.75 -16.36
C ALA A 173 34.56 -93.97 -17.23
N PHE A 174 33.46 -93.92 -17.97
CA PHE A 174 33.07 -94.99 -18.89
C PHE A 174 34.04 -95.13 -20.06
N GLN A 175 34.49 -94.00 -20.63
CA GLN A 175 35.48 -93.98 -21.70
C GLN A 175 36.81 -94.61 -21.24
N GLN A 176 37.27 -94.28 -20.03
CA GLN A 176 38.46 -94.89 -19.42
C GLN A 176 38.29 -96.41 -19.24
N ASP A 177 37.14 -96.85 -18.73
CA ASP A 177 36.82 -98.28 -18.58
C ASP A 177 36.86 -98.99 -19.95
N MET A 178 36.27 -98.38 -20.99
CA MET A 178 36.28 -98.93 -22.34
C MET A 178 37.69 -99.00 -22.94
N GLU A 179 38.51 -97.95 -22.79
CA GLU A 179 39.90 -97.93 -23.23
C GLU A 179 40.76 -98.97 -22.50
N GLN A 180 40.53 -99.15 -21.20
CA GLN A 180 41.19 -100.17 -20.41
C GLN A 180 40.83 -101.58 -20.89
N TYR A 181 39.54 -101.85 -21.17
CA TYR A 181 39.09 -103.12 -21.70
C TYR A 181 39.74 -103.43 -23.05
N LEU A 182 39.76 -102.46 -23.96
CA LEU A 182 40.41 -102.61 -25.28
C LEU A 182 41.92 -102.85 -25.16
N SER A 183 42.57 -102.25 -24.16
CA SER A 183 44.02 -102.39 -23.96
C SER A 183 44.41 -103.70 -23.27
N THR A 184 43.61 -104.20 -22.33
CA THR A 184 43.99 -105.29 -21.40
C THR A 184 43.20 -106.58 -21.60
N GLY A 185 42.04 -106.53 -22.29
CA GLY A 185 41.17 -107.68 -22.55
C GLY A 185 40.23 -108.11 -21.41
N TYR A 186 40.26 -107.44 -20.25
CA TYR A 186 39.37 -107.68 -19.11
C TYR A 186 39.09 -106.37 -18.34
N LEU A 187 37.94 -106.25 -17.68
CA LEU A 187 37.46 -105.01 -17.05
C LEU A 187 37.48 -105.14 -15.50
N GLN A 188 38.19 -104.25 -14.80
CA GLN A 188 38.32 -104.28 -13.33
C GLN A 188 37.53 -103.13 -12.66
N ILE A 189 36.20 -103.24 -12.66
CA ILE A 189 35.32 -102.15 -12.16
C ILE A 189 35.28 -102.07 -10.62
N ALA A 190 35.38 -103.21 -9.93
CA ALA A 190 35.06 -103.30 -8.50
C ALA A 190 36.20 -102.92 -7.54
N GLU A 191 37.47 -102.94 -7.98
CA GLU A 191 38.62 -102.89 -7.07
C GLU A 191 39.20 -101.47 -6.87
N ARG A 192 38.81 -100.50 -7.71
CA ARG A 192 39.37 -99.13 -7.68
C ARG A 192 38.45 -98.03 -7.17
N ARG A 193 37.16 -98.32 -6.89
CA ARG A 193 36.21 -97.34 -6.33
C ARG A 193 35.93 -97.64 -4.87
N GLU A 194 36.23 -96.69 -3.99
CA GLU A 194 35.55 -96.62 -2.69
C GLU A 194 34.02 -96.57 -2.93
N PRO A 195 33.20 -97.17 -2.06
CA PRO A 195 31.75 -97.32 -2.29
C PRO A 195 31.15 -95.99 -2.75
N ILE A 196 30.58 -96.00 -3.95
CA ILE A 196 29.85 -94.86 -4.51
C ILE A 196 28.69 -94.60 -3.54
N GLY A 197 28.83 -93.59 -2.69
CA GLY A 197 27.76 -93.16 -1.79
C GLY A 197 26.50 -92.93 -2.61
N SER A 198 25.45 -93.69 -2.28
CA SER A 198 24.06 -93.63 -2.74
C SER A 198 23.80 -92.78 -4.00
N MET A 199 23.57 -93.45 -5.13
CA MET A 199 23.15 -92.87 -6.41
C MET A 199 21.68 -92.38 -6.42
N SER A 200 21.12 -92.02 -5.27
CA SER A 200 19.71 -91.65 -5.13
C SER A 200 19.57 -90.44 -4.20
N SER A 201 19.87 -89.26 -4.72
CA SER A 201 19.33 -88.02 -4.16
C SER A 201 19.15 -87.01 -5.28
N MET A 202 17.94 -86.96 -5.86
CA MET A 202 17.38 -85.66 -6.18
C MET A 202 17.19 -84.98 -4.83
N GLU A 203 18.25 -84.36 -4.31
CA GLU A 203 18.14 -83.42 -3.21
C GLU A 203 17.35 -82.24 -3.76
N VAL A 204 16.03 -82.36 -3.75
CA VAL A 204 15.12 -81.22 -3.68
C VAL A 204 15.66 -80.41 -2.52
N ASN A 205 16.14 -79.18 -2.74
CA ASN A 205 16.61 -78.33 -1.66
C ASN A 205 15.42 -78.02 -0.73
N VAL A 206 15.14 -78.91 0.22
CA VAL A 206 14.07 -78.76 1.23
C VAL A 206 14.33 -77.50 2.05
N ASP A 207 15.60 -77.15 2.25
CA ASP A 207 16.06 -75.95 2.96
C ASP A 207 15.67 -74.62 2.28
N MET A 208 15.38 -74.62 0.97
CA MET A 208 14.84 -73.44 0.27
C MET A 208 13.31 -73.37 0.34
N LEU A 209 12.64 -74.49 0.63
CA LEU A 209 11.18 -74.55 0.78
C LEU A 209 10.75 -74.13 2.19
N GLU A 210 11.59 -74.36 3.20
CA GLU A 210 11.38 -73.91 4.60
C GLU A 210 11.48 -72.39 4.77
N GLN A 211 11.98 -71.66 3.77
CA GLN A 211 12.03 -70.19 3.76
C GLN A 211 10.85 -69.53 3.03
N MET A 212 9.84 -70.34 2.64
CA MET A 212 8.56 -69.91 2.06
C MET A 212 7.44 -69.90 3.13
N ASP A 213 7.78 -69.81 4.41
CA ASP A 213 6.79 -69.41 5.41
C ASP A 213 6.57 -67.90 5.32
N LEU A 214 5.38 -67.57 4.81
CA LEU A 214 4.77 -66.25 4.78
C LEU A 214 5.16 -65.41 6.00
N VAL A 215 6.08 -64.47 5.81
CA VAL A 215 5.89 -63.16 6.44
C VAL A 215 4.79 -62.49 5.63
N ASP A 216 3.54 -62.79 5.99
CA ASP A 216 2.36 -62.05 5.57
C ASP A 216 2.52 -60.61 6.08
N MET A 217 3.20 -59.76 5.31
CA MET A 217 3.35 -58.33 5.62
C MET A 217 2.06 -57.56 5.29
N SER A 218 0.91 -58.05 5.74
CA SER A 218 -0.16 -57.16 6.17
C SER A 218 0.12 -56.76 7.62
N ASP A 219 1.19 -55.97 7.79
CA ASP A 219 1.50 -55.32 9.07
C ASP A 219 0.54 -54.13 9.26
N GLN A 220 -0.75 -54.43 9.25
CA GLN A 220 -1.87 -53.48 9.32
C GLN A 220 -1.83 -52.66 10.62
N GLU A 221 -1.21 -53.21 11.66
CA GLU A 221 -1.00 -52.56 12.95
C GLU A 221 0.04 -51.42 12.88
N ALA A 222 1.10 -51.58 12.10
CA ALA A 222 2.11 -50.53 11.90
C ALA A 222 1.58 -49.34 11.07
N LEU A 223 0.68 -49.60 10.12
CA LEU A 223 0.05 -48.56 9.29
C LEU A 223 -0.96 -47.71 10.09
N ASP A 224 -1.70 -48.32 11.03
CA ASP A 224 -2.66 -47.58 11.89
C ASP A 224 -1.94 -46.65 12.88
N VAL A 225 -0.77 -47.02 13.41
CA VAL A 225 0.03 -46.12 14.25
C VAL A 225 0.54 -44.92 13.46
N PHE A 226 0.92 -45.11 12.19
CA PHE A 226 1.41 -44.02 11.34
C PHE A 226 0.30 -43.05 10.90
N LEU A 227 -0.92 -43.56 10.66
CA LEU A 227 -2.08 -42.74 10.30
C LEU A 227 -2.69 -42.02 11.50
N ASN A 228 -2.66 -42.60 12.69
CA ASN A 228 -3.23 -42.01 13.91
C ASN A 228 -2.28 -41.05 14.64
N SER A 229 -0.96 -41.07 14.38
CA SER A 229 0.02 -40.19 15.04
C SER A 229 0.16 -38.80 14.39
N GLY A 230 -0.65 -38.50 13.36
CA GLY A 230 -0.70 -37.19 12.68
C GLY A 230 -1.87 -36.29 13.10
N GLY A 231 -2.48 -36.52 14.27
CA GLY A 231 -3.74 -35.89 14.66
C GLY A 231 -3.86 -35.54 16.15
N GLU A 232 -2.86 -34.87 16.71
CA GLU A 232 -2.99 -33.99 17.88
C GLU A 232 -2.84 -32.58 17.29
N ASP A 233 -3.92 -31.88 16.91
CA ASP A 233 -4.74 -31.08 17.82
C ASP A 233 -6.23 -30.99 17.38
N SER A 234 -7.12 -31.00 18.37
CA SER A 234 -8.47 -30.44 18.32
C SER A 234 -9.55 -31.18 17.50
N ALA A 235 -9.91 -32.39 17.93
CA ALA A 235 -11.26 -32.92 17.75
C ALA A 235 -12.03 -32.84 19.08
N MET A 236 -12.63 -31.67 19.28
CA MET A 236 -13.69 -31.39 20.24
C MET A 236 -14.66 -32.56 20.41
N PRO A 237 -14.88 -33.11 21.62
CA PRO A 237 -16.15 -33.77 21.91
C PRO A 237 -17.23 -32.68 22.00
N SER A 238 -18.35 -32.92 21.33
CA SER A 238 -19.51 -32.01 21.31
C SER A 238 -19.98 -31.65 22.73
N PRO A 239 -20.29 -30.39 23.05
CA PRO A 239 -20.94 -30.05 24.31
C PRO A 239 -22.45 -30.10 24.10
N MET A 240 -23.10 -31.15 24.61
CA MET A 240 -24.54 -31.13 24.84
C MET A 240 -24.80 -31.54 26.28
N LEU A 241 -25.38 -30.59 27.03
CA LEU A 241 -26.02 -30.71 28.35
C LEU A 241 -25.10 -30.98 29.55
N GLY A 242 -25.21 -30.10 30.56
CA GLY A 242 -24.99 -30.51 31.94
C GLY A 242 -24.41 -29.44 32.85
N SER A 243 -25.30 -28.72 33.51
CA SER A 243 -25.07 -27.75 34.57
C SER A 243 -24.24 -28.27 35.77
N ASP A 244 -23.62 -27.32 36.45
CA ASP A 244 -23.36 -27.21 37.90
C ASP A 244 -22.03 -27.70 38.53
N SER A 245 -21.40 -26.71 39.19
CA SER A 245 -20.82 -26.77 40.54
C SER A 245 -19.29 -26.65 40.73
N SER A 246 -18.91 -25.47 41.22
CA SER A 246 -17.97 -25.16 42.31
C SER A 246 -16.48 -25.55 42.22
N ASN A 247 -15.66 -24.50 42.02
CA ASN A 247 -14.59 -23.99 42.90
C ASN A 247 -13.61 -24.99 43.55
N CYS A 248 -12.31 -24.89 43.23
CA CYS A 248 -11.22 -24.64 44.19
C CYS A 248 -9.86 -24.43 43.47
N GLN A 249 -9.33 -23.23 43.66
CA GLN A 249 -7.94 -22.77 43.76
C GLN A 249 -6.80 -23.77 43.52
N ASN A 250 -5.76 -23.33 42.78
CA ASN A 250 -4.37 -23.43 43.22
C ASN A 250 -3.48 -22.39 42.49
N GLU A 251 -2.89 -21.51 43.29
CA GLU A 251 -1.84 -20.55 42.96
C GLU A 251 -0.49 -21.30 42.88
N ILE A 252 0.31 -21.10 41.82
CA ILE A 252 1.77 -21.04 41.96
C ILE A 252 2.30 -19.93 41.04
N SER A 253 2.91 -18.95 41.71
CA SER A 253 3.61 -17.79 41.18
C SER A 253 4.92 -18.20 40.48
N LEU A 254 5.11 -17.77 39.24
CA LEU A 254 6.45 -17.48 38.69
C LEU A 254 6.46 -16.10 38.03
N LYS A 255 7.32 -15.27 38.62
CA LYS A 255 7.48 -13.83 38.43
C LYS A 255 8.30 -13.57 37.17
N VAL A 256 7.72 -12.92 36.17
CA VAL A 256 8.44 -12.37 35.00
C VAL A 256 8.45 -10.83 35.12
N PRO A 257 9.61 -10.17 35.15
CA PRO A 257 9.66 -8.71 35.18
C PRO A 257 9.16 -8.09 33.86
N PRO A 258 8.34 -7.04 33.87
CA PRO A 258 8.01 -6.27 32.68
C PRO A 258 9.20 -5.36 32.31
N ARG A 259 9.63 -5.38 31.05
CA ARG A 259 10.62 -4.44 30.52
C ARG A 259 9.90 -3.36 29.73
N SER A 260 9.63 -2.24 30.38
CA SER A 260 9.41 -0.95 29.71
C SER A 260 10.01 0.17 30.56
N GLU A 261 10.60 1.13 29.83
CA GLU A 261 11.11 2.45 30.28
C GLU A 261 12.54 2.50 30.84
N LEU A 262 13.52 2.70 29.95
CA LEU A 262 14.63 3.60 30.27
C LEU A 262 14.96 4.51 29.08
N LYS A 263 14.51 5.74 29.21
CA LYS A 263 14.95 6.94 28.49
C LYS A 263 16.45 7.11 28.69
N VAL A 264 17.26 6.92 27.64
CA VAL A 264 18.63 7.44 27.60
C VAL A 264 18.90 8.00 26.21
N ASN A 265 18.99 9.34 26.17
CA ASN A 265 19.50 10.11 25.07
C ASN A 265 20.98 9.76 24.83
N PHE A 266 21.33 9.26 23.65
CA PHE A 266 22.66 9.43 23.06
C PHE A 266 22.54 9.43 21.53
N SER A 267 22.10 10.58 21.01
CA SER A 267 22.37 10.96 19.62
C SER A 267 23.71 11.70 19.62
N SER A 268 24.77 11.01 19.19
CA SER A 268 26.09 11.60 18.97
C SER A 268 26.52 11.24 17.55
N LEU A 269 26.22 12.13 16.61
CA LEU A 269 26.95 12.28 15.35
C LEU A 269 28.20 13.12 15.64
N PRO A 270 29.36 12.77 15.09
CA PRO A 270 30.38 13.76 14.77
C PRO A 270 30.20 14.24 13.33
N SER A 271 30.10 15.55 13.20
CA SER A 271 30.41 16.37 12.02
C SER A 271 31.78 15.99 11.43
N THR A 272 32.09 16.27 10.16
CA THR A 272 32.63 17.57 9.76
C THR A 272 32.59 17.71 8.24
N TRP A 273 32.12 18.86 7.78
CA TRP A 273 32.24 19.36 6.41
C TRP A 273 33.71 19.52 6.00
N THR A 274 34.03 19.13 4.76
CA THR A 274 34.93 19.93 3.93
C THR A 274 34.53 19.82 2.46
N ASP A 275 34.24 20.99 1.92
CA ASP A 275 34.16 21.38 0.52
C ASP A 275 35.45 21.04 -0.25
N SER A 276 35.32 20.56 -1.50
CA SER A 276 36.37 20.67 -2.52
C SER A 276 35.80 20.31 -3.90
N ALA A 277 35.51 21.35 -4.67
CA ALA A 277 35.53 21.32 -6.12
C ALA A 277 36.99 21.31 -6.64
N GLY A 278 37.24 20.53 -7.69
CA GLY A 278 38.50 20.45 -8.45
C GLY A 278 38.54 19.13 -9.22
N GLN A 279 38.12 19.09 -10.48
CA GLN A 279 38.89 19.35 -11.71
C GLN A 279 39.56 18.08 -12.28
N ASP A 280 39.05 17.71 -13.47
CA ASP A 280 39.63 17.07 -14.65
C ASP A 280 40.42 15.74 -14.62
N THR A 281 40.12 14.98 -15.67
CA THR A 281 40.92 14.02 -16.45
C THR A 281 40.84 12.52 -16.14
N SER A 282 40.46 11.79 -17.20
CA SER A 282 41.11 10.58 -17.73
C SER A 282 40.34 9.26 -17.61
N GLU A 283 39.89 8.79 -18.78
CA GLU A 283 39.95 7.41 -19.32
C GLU A 283 39.38 6.25 -18.47
N GLY A 284 38.49 5.38 -18.93
CA GLY A 284 38.00 5.09 -20.27
C GLY A 284 37.07 3.85 -20.23
N GLU A 285 36.50 3.57 -21.39
CA GLU A 285 35.93 2.29 -21.86
C GLU A 285 34.62 1.78 -21.22
N SER A 286 33.52 2.05 -21.94
CA SER A 286 32.31 1.22 -21.93
C SER A 286 32.03 0.77 -23.37
N PRO A 287 31.72 -0.51 -23.63
CA PRO A 287 31.57 -1.02 -24.99
C PRO A 287 30.18 -0.72 -25.59
N VAL A 288 30.24 -0.51 -26.90
CA VAL A 288 29.23 -0.18 -27.90
C VAL A 288 28.39 -1.41 -28.28
N ILE A 289 27.28 -1.18 -29.03
CA ILE A 289 26.56 -2.05 -30.01
C ILE A 289 25.17 -2.53 -29.49
N GLN A 290 24.03 -2.35 -30.16
CA GLN A 290 23.65 -1.77 -31.46
C GLN A 290 22.16 -1.40 -31.51
N SER A 291 21.83 -0.55 -32.49
CA SER A 291 20.55 -0.08 -33.01
C SER A 291 19.44 -1.12 -33.21
N ASP A 292 18.20 -0.63 -33.15
CA ASP A 292 17.17 -0.96 -34.16
C ASP A 292 16.55 0.36 -34.65
N GLU A 293 16.29 0.40 -35.95
CA GLU A 293 16.05 1.55 -36.81
C GLU A 293 14.66 1.39 -37.45
N GLU A 294 13.72 2.31 -37.18
CA GLU A 294 12.62 2.57 -38.11
C GLU A 294 12.29 4.07 -38.13
N ASP A 295 12.70 4.72 -39.22
CA ASP A 295 12.27 6.04 -39.65
C ASP A 295 10.81 5.99 -40.15
N VAL A 296 9.92 6.79 -39.57
CA VAL A 296 8.67 7.20 -40.22
C VAL A 296 8.58 8.71 -40.25
N GLN A 297 8.31 9.20 -41.46
CA GLN A 297 8.50 10.54 -41.96
C GLN A 297 7.64 11.63 -41.29
N VAL A 298 8.24 12.82 -41.33
CA VAL A 298 7.75 14.12 -40.88
C VAL A 298 6.57 14.60 -41.74
N ASP A 299 5.50 15.08 -41.11
CA ASP A 299 4.63 16.09 -41.74
C ASP A 299 4.66 17.40 -40.95
N THR A 300 5.42 18.33 -41.51
CA THR A 300 5.50 19.74 -41.13
C THR A 300 4.39 20.48 -41.86
N ALA A 301 3.23 20.64 -41.23
CA ALA A 301 2.19 21.55 -41.71
C ALA A 301 1.18 21.88 -40.61
N LEU A 302 1.46 22.88 -39.75
CA LEU A 302 0.41 23.68 -39.03
C LEU A 302 0.97 24.81 -38.11
N VAL A 303 1.98 25.57 -38.53
CA VAL A 303 2.47 26.75 -37.75
C VAL A 303 2.22 28.11 -38.43
N ALA A 304 1.52 28.18 -39.57
CA ALA A 304 1.33 29.46 -40.27
C ALA A 304 -0.13 29.77 -40.62
N VAL A 305 -1.04 29.88 -39.64
CA VAL A 305 -2.37 30.47 -39.87
C VAL A 305 -2.88 31.42 -38.75
N ASN A 306 -2.26 31.50 -37.55
CA ASN A 306 -2.89 32.24 -36.44
C ASN A 306 -2.18 33.50 -35.91
N THR A 307 -1.26 34.12 -36.65
CA THR A 307 -0.60 35.38 -36.22
C THR A 307 -0.53 36.50 -37.26
N GLU A 308 -1.53 36.59 -38.16
CA GLU A 308 -1.66 37.76 -39.05
C GLU A 308 -3.11 38.26 -39.17
N ILE A 309 -3.73 38.61 -38.04
CA ILE A 309 -4.88 39.54 -38.03
C ILE A 309 -4.72 40.51 -36.84
N LYS A 310 -3.66 41.33 -36.84
CA LYS A 310 -3.64 42.57 -36.04
C LYS A 310 -2.58 43.58 -36.49
N GLU A 311 -2.43 43.83 -37.78
CA GLU A 311 -1.66 45.00 -38.23
C GLU A 311 -2.11 45.51 -39.60
N ASN A 312 -3.37 45.94 -39.71
CA ASN A 312 -3.74 46.87 -40.77
C ASN A 312 -4.94 47.74 -40.35
N SER A 313 -4.68 48.76 -39.53
CA SER A 313 -5.55 49.93 -39.41
C SER A 313 -4.74 51.15 -38.95
N ARG A 314 -3.97 51.68 -39.88
CA ARG A 314 -3.39 53.04 -39.93
C ARG A 314 -4.18 53.69 -41.09
N ASN A 315 -4.75 54.89 -41.08
CA ASN A 315 -4.66 56.11 -40.28
C ASN A 315 -5.82 57.03 -40.77
N PRO A 316 -5.86 58.31 -40.39
CA PRO A 316 -5.49 59.32 -41.41
C PRO A 316 -4.14 60.01 -41.14
#